data_AF-A0A969YUL8-F1
#
_entry.id   AF-A0A969YUL8-F1
#
_cell.length_a   1.000
_cell.length_b   1.000
_cell.length_c   1.000
_cell.angle_alpha   90.00
_cell.angle_beta   90.00
_cell.angle_gamma   90.00
#
_symmetry.space_group_name_H-M   'P 1'
#
loop_
_entity.id
_entity.type
_entity.pdbx_description
1 polymer ?
#
loop_
_entity_poly.entity_id
_entity_poly.type
_entity_poly.pdbx_seq_one_letter_code
_entity_poly.pdbx_strand_id
1 'polypeptide(L)' 'MELPRRKRARKNQYDKELYPQGILDIIEADYPDRYVNLSDDLETLFSEEEWIDILTKSRLSHEQLIKLKKQGKRNIK' A
#
# COMPACT_ATOMS: atom_id res chain seq x y z
N MET A 1 0.86 -12.22 33.66
CA MET A 1 0.22 -12.53 32.35
C MET A 1 1.20 -12.12 31.26
N GLU A 2 1.86 -13.07 30.61
CA GLU A 2 2.70 -12.77 29.44
C GLU A 2 1.83 -12.78 28.19
N LEU A 3 1.85 -11.67 27.42
CA LEU A 3 1.22 -11.62 26.11
C LEU A 3 2.11 -12.35 25.09
N PRO A 4 1.58 -13.27 24.28
CA PRO A 4 2.40 -13.98 23.31
C PRO A 4 2.89 -13.00 22.24
N ARG A 5 4.21 -12.95 22.06
CA ARG A 5 4.87 -12.25 20.96
C ARG A 5 4.33 -12.80 19.63
N ARG A 6 3.38 -12.09 19.02
CA ARG A 6 2.91 -12.36 17.65
C ARG A 6 4.14 -12.30 16.74
N LYS A 7 4.64 -13.47 16.35
CA LYS A 7 5.63 -13.62 15.28
C LYS A 7 5.01 -13.02 14.03
N ARG A 8 5.33 -11.74 13.74
CA ARG A 8 4.94 -11.10 12.48
C ARG A 8 5.58 -11.94 11.39
N ALA A 9 4.75 -12.70 10.67
CA ALA A 9 5.16 -13.46 9.52
C ALA A 9 5.97 -12.53 8.62
N ARG A 10 7.12 -12.98 8.12
CA ARG A 10 7.93 -12.22 7.17
C ARG A 10 7.00 -11.83 6.02
N LYS A 11 6.66 -10.55 5.97
CA LYS A 11 5.80 -9.98 4.95
C LYS A 11 6.47 -10.29 3.63
N ASN A 12 5.86 -11.20 2.87
CA ASN A 12 6.31 -11.52 1.52
C ASN A 12 6.50 -10.18 0.82
N GLN A 13 7.74 -9.87 0.42
CA GLN A 13 8.00 -8.88 -0.61
C GLN A 13 7.33 -9.41 -1.87
N TYR A 14 6.00 -9.29 -1.95
CA TYR A 14 5.31 -9.32 -3.22
C TYR A 14 5.97 -8.21 -4.01
N ASP A 15 6.70 -8.61 -5.03
CA ASP A 15 7.50 -7.77 -5.89
C ASP A 15 6.78 -6.43 -6.12
N LYS A 16 7.26 -5.37 -5.47
CA LYS A 16 6.72 -4.01 -5.61
C LYS A 16 6.75 -3.53 -7.07
N GLU A 17 7.46 -4.25 -7.92
CA GLU A 17 7.58 -4.04 -9.35
C GLU A 17 6.45 -4.70 -10.18
N LEU A 18 5.80 -5.74 -9.65
CA LEU A 18 4.77 -6.51 -10.37
C LEU A 18 3.35 -5.98 -10.13
N TYR A 19 3.09 -5.41 -8.94
CA TYR A 19 1.78 -4.89 -8.56
C TYR A 19 1.88 -3.50 -7.94
N PRO A 20 0.96 -2.58 -8.29
CA PRO A 20 0.97 -1.24 -7.71
C PRO A 20 0.48 -1.31 -6.26
N GLN A 21 1.02 -0.45 -5.40
CA GLN A 21 0.59 -0.36 -4.02
C GLN A 21 -0.87 0.09 -3.95
N GLY A 22 -1.70 -0.70 -3.28
CA GLY A 22 -3.08 -0.36 -2.98
C GLY A 22 -3.20 0.57 -1.77
N ILE A 23 -4.41 1.08 -1.55
CA ILE A 23 -4.74 1.94 -0.41
C ILE A 23 -4.36 1.28 0.92
N LEU A 24 -4.70 0.00 1.09
CA LEU A 24 -4.39 -0.74 2.32
C LEU A 24 -2.88 -0.97 2.50
N ASP A 25 -2.12 -1.16 1.43
CA ASP A 25 -0.66 -1.32 1.51
C ASP A 25 0.01 -0.05 2.00
N ILE A 26 -0.50 1.11 1.55
CA ILE A 26 -0.02 2.43 1.96
C ILE A 26 -0.40 2.70 3.42
N ILE A 27 -1.64 2.40 3.81
CA ILE A 27 -2.08 2.55 5.20
C ILE A 27 -1.26 1.65 6.13
N GLU A 28 -0.99 0.41 5.76
CA GLU A 28 -0.17 -0.50 6.57
C GLU A 28 1.28 -0.02 6.73
N ALA A 29 1.84 0.61 5.70
CA ALA A 29 3.21 1.11 5.71
C ALA A 29 3.35 2.44 6.46
N ASP A 30 2.47 3.39 6.20
CA ASP A 30 2.60 4.78 6.65
C ASP A 30 1.82 5.04 7.96
N TYR A 31 0.76 4.26 8.21
CA TYR A 31 -0.13 4.40 9.37
C TYR A 31 -0.36 3.05 10.08
N PRO A 32 0.71 2.35 10.52
CA PRO A 32 0.60 1.00 11.04
C PRO A 32 -0.32 0.89 12.27
N ASP A 33 -0.37 1.92 13.11
CA ASP A 33 -1.24 1.93 14.29
C ASP A 33 -2.73 2.04 13.92
N ARG A 34 -3.05 2.73 12.82
CA ARG A 34 -4.42 2.83 12.29
C ARG A 34 -4.79 1.59 11.49
N TYR A 35 -3.83 0.96 10.82
CA TYR A 35 -4.02 -0.32 10.15
C TYR A 35 -4.36 -1.46 11.12
N VAL A 36 -3.75 -1.46 12.32
CA VAL A 36 -4.09 -2.45 13.36
C VAL A 36 -5.52 -2.24 13.90
N ASN A 37 -5.99 -1.00 13.90
CA ASN A 37 -7.32 -0.59 14.36
C ASN A 37 -8.29 -0.33 13.20
N LEU A 38 -8.03 -0.89 12.02
CA LEU A 38 -8.85 -0.68 10.83
C LEU A 38 -10.25 -1.28 11.09
N SER A 39 -11.19 -0.42 11.48
CA SER A 39 -12.62 -0.76 11.56
C SER A 39 -13.28 -0.62 10.19
N ASP A 40 -14.51 -1.10 10.06
CA ASP A 40 -15.29 -1.01 8.80
C ASP A 40 -15.48 0.46 8.33
N ASP A 41 -15.34 1.44 9.22
CA ASP A 41 -15.50 2.86 8.90
C ASP A 41 -14.16 3.55 8.62
N LEU A 42 -13.64 3.35 7.40
CA LEU A 42 -12.39 3.94 6.93
C LEU A 42 -12.44 5.47 6.80
N GLU A 43 -13.61 6.02 6.48
CA GLU A 43 -13.75 7.46 6.16
C GLU A 43 -13.40 8.35 7.35
N THR A 44 -13.67 7.88 8.56
CA THR A 44 -13.44 8.64 9.81
C THR A 44 -12.03 8.48 10.39
N LEU A 45 -11.25 7.51 9.89
CA LEU A 45 -9.92 7.17 10.40
C LEU A 45 -8.81 8.11 9.91
N PHE A 46 -9.06 8.86 8.85
CA PHE A 46 -8.08 9.75 8.23
C PHE A 46 -8.69 11.12 7.99
N SER A 47 -7.88 12.17 8.14
CA SER A 47 -8.28 13.50 7.69
C SER A 47 -8.38 13.56 6.16
N GLU A 48 -9.06 14.57 5.64
CA GLU A 48 -9.15 14.79 4.19
C GLU A 48 -7.75 14.90 3.55
N GLU A 49 -6.81 15.60 4.20
CA GLU A 49 -5.43 15.75 3.74
C GLU A 49 -4.69 14.40 3.70
N GLU A 50 -4.89 13.55 4.71
CA GLU A 50 -4.31 12.20 4.75
C GLU A 50 -4.91 11.31 3.66
N TRP A 51 -6.22 11.40 3.41
CA TRP A 51 -6.86 10.71 2.30
C TRP A 51 -6.31 11.14 0.95
N ILE A 52 -6.11 12.44 0.74
CA ILE A 52 -5.50 12.98 -0.48
C ILE A 52 -4.08 12.40 -0.67
N ASP A 53 -3.27 12.33 0.39
CA ASP A 53 -1.93 11.76 0.32
C ASP A 53 -1.95 10.26 -0.01
N ILE A 54 -2.77 9.47 0.69
CA ILE A 54 -2.93 8.02 0.48
C ILE A 54 -3.36 7.74 -0.97
N LEU A 55 -4.36 8.46 -1.46
CA LEU A 55 -4.87 8.31 -2.83
C LEU A 55 -3.83 8.74 -3.87
N THR A 56 -3.07 9.81 -3.60
CA THR A 56 -2.00 10.28 -4.48
C THR A 56 -0.88 9.25 -4.59
N LYS A 57 -0.44 8.67 -3.48
CA LYS A 57 0.57 7.60 -3.46
C LYS A 57 0.09 6.36 -4.23
N SER A 58 -1.15 5.94 -4.01
CA SER A 58 -1.77 4.82 -4.73
C SER A 58 -1.77 5.06 -6.24
N ARG A 59 -2.20 6.26 -6.65
CA ARG A 59 -2.22 6.66 -8.06
C ARG A 59 -0.82 6.67 -8.67
N LEU A 60 0.16 7.26 -8.00
CA LEU A 60 1.54 7.30 -8.48
C LEU A 60 2.12 5.89 -8.69
N SER A 61 1.83 4.96 -7.78
CA SER A 61 2.26 3.57 -7.92
C SER A 61 1.62 2.90 -9.15
N HIS A 62 0.33 3.13 -9.39
CA HIS A 62 -0.35 2.66 -10.59
C HIS A 62 0.23 3.26 -11.88
N GLU A 63 0.51 4.56 -11.89
CA GLU A 63 1.11 5.23 -13.04
C GLU A 63 2.52 4.69 -13.36
N GLN A 64 3.32 4.41 -12.33
CA GLN A 64 4.64 3.78 -12.50
C GLN A 64 4.52 2.40 -13.14
N LEU A 65 3.60 1.55 -12.68
CA LEU A 65 3.37 0.24 -13.28
C LEU A 65 2.92 0.34 -14.75
N ILE A 66 2.04 1.29 -15.07
CA ILE A 66 1.60 1.52 -16.46
C ILE A 66 2.80 1.94 -17.34
N LYS A 67 3.68 2.80 -16.84
CA LYS A 67 4.90 3.22 -17.56
C LYS A 67 5.83 2.02 -17.81
N LEU A 68 6.07 1.18 -16.81
CA LEU A 68 6.88 -0.03 -16.94
C LEU A 68 6.29 -1.01 -17.98
N LYS A 69 4.97 -1.27 -17.92
CA LYS A 69 4.27 -2.10 -18.90
C LYS A 69 4.37 -1.55 -20.33
N LYS A 70 4.37 -0.22 -20.51
CA LYS A 70 4.56 0.41 -21.82
C LYS A 70 6.00 0.33 -22.31
N GLN A 71 6.99 0.45 -21.43
CA GLN A 71 8.42 0.35 -21.78
C GLN A 71 8.84 -1.09 -22.09
N GLY A 72 8.37 -2.08 -21.33
CA GLY A 72 8.62 -3.50 -21.61
C GLY A 72 8.08 -3.94 -22.97
N LYS A 73 6.95 -3.38 -23.43
CA LYS A 73 6.42 -3.61 -24.79
C LYS A 73 7.24 -2.96 -25.92
N ARG A 74 8.05 -1.94 -25.61
CA ARG A 74 8.88 -1.24 -26.61
C ARG A 74 10.23 -1.91 -26.86
N ASN A 75 10.73 -2.72 -25.92
CA ASN A 75 12.02 -3.40 -26.01
C ASN A 75 11.96 -4.79 -26.69
N ILE A 76 10.82 -5.16 -27.28
CA ILE A 76 10.63 -6.44 -28.02
C ILE A 76 10.48 -6.15 -29.53
N LYS A 77 11.29 -5.25 -30.09
CA LYS A 77 11.35 -4.99 -31.53
C LYS A 77 12.78 -5.03 -32.03
#